data_AF-A0A2I1CF68-F1
#
_entry.id   AF-A0A2I1CF68-F1
#
_cell.length_a   1.000
_cell.length_b   1.000
_cell.length_c   1.000
_cell.angle_alpha   90.00
_cell.angle_beta   90.00
_cell.angle_gamma   90.00
#
_symmetry.space_group_name_H-M   'P 1'
#
loop_
_entity.id
_entity.type
_entity.pdbx_description
1 polymer ?
#
loop_
_entity_poly.entity_id
_entity_poly.type
_entity_poly.pdbx_seq_one_letter_code
_entity_poly.pdbx_strand_id
1 'polypeptide(L)' 'RRSDSPRVKGQQRCRLRKSLFKSAHKYGVKCDADVCVILRTREDGRIFTFSTDSFDEFLPILQELV' A
#
# COMPACT_ATOMS: atom_id res chain seq x y z
N ARG A 1 -0.74 21.48 17.17
CA ARG A 1 -1.01 22.28 15.94
C ARG A 1 -0.50 21.49 14.73
N ARG A 2 -1.38 20.93 13.88
CA ARG A 2 -0.94 20.41 12.56
C ARG A 2 -0.70 21.62 11.66
N SER A 3 0.48 21.74 11.08
CA SER A 3 0.76 22.79 10.08
C SER A 3 0.08 22.40 8.77
N ASP A 4 -0.71 23.32 8.20
CA ASP A 4 -1.57 23.07 7.03
C ASP A 4 -0.87 23.25 5.68
N SER A 5 0.44 23.50 5.67
CA SER A 5 1.15 23.73 4.41
C SER A 5 1.08 22.50 3.48
N PRO A 6 0.98 22.70 2.15
CA PRO A 6 0.93 21.60 1.17
C PRO A 6 2.10 20.61 1.32
N ARG A 7 3.29 21.12 1.66
CA ARG A 7 4.49 20.30 1.92
C ARG A 7 4.29 19.36 3.11
N VAL A 8 3.74 19.85 4.22
CA VAL A 8 3.48 19.04 5.42
C VAL A 8 2.40 17.99 5.13
N LYS A 9 1.35 18.34 4.38
CA LYS A 9 0.32 17.38 3.95
C LYS A 9 0.90 16.27 3.08
N GLY A 10 1.76 16.61 2.12
CA GLY A 10 2.49 15.63 1.30
C GLY A 10 3.34 14.68 2.13
N GLN A 11 4.12 15.21 3.09
CA GLN A 11 4.92 14.38 3.99
C GLN A 11 4.06 13.46 4.87
N GLN A 12 2.93 13.95 5.38
CA GLN A 12 2.01 13.13 6.17
C GLN A 12 1.45 11.97 5.34
N ARG A 13 1.01 12.23 4.10
CA ARG A 13 0.54 11.18 3.18
C ARG A 13 1.63 10.12 2.93
N CYS A 14 2.86 10.56 2.66
CA CYS A 14 4.00 9.65 2.47
C CYS A 14 4.29 8.81 3.73
N ARG A 15 4.22 9.40 4.93
CA ARG A 15 4.42 8.68 6.20
C ARG A 15 3.33 7.64 6.44
N LEU A 16 2.06 7.99 6.21
CA LEU A 16 0.92 7.07 6.36
C LEU A 16 1.02 5.87 5.41
N ARG A 17 1.37 6.12 4.14
CA ARG A 17 1.60 5.04 3.18
C ARG A 17 2.72 4.10 3.64
N LYS A 18 3.87 4.66 4.04
CA LYS A 18 5.01 3.87 4.54
C LYS A 18 4.64 3.05 5.77
N SER A 19 3.89 3.62 6.72
CA SER A 19 3.46 2.87 7.91
C SER A 19 2.50 1.74 7.56
N LEU A 20 1.60 1.94 6.60
CA LEU A 20 0.65 0.91 6.17
C LEU A 20 1.39 -0.29 5.57
N PHE A 21 2.31 -0.05 4.63
CA PHE A 21 3.10 -1.13 4.03
C PHE A 21 3.98 -1.84 5.06
N LYS A 22 4.57 -1.10 6.01
CA LYS A 22 5.34 -1.70 7.10
C LYS A 22 4.47 -2.62 7.98
N SER A 23 3.24 -2.23 8.26
CA SER A 23 2.32 -3.07 9.04
C SER A 23 1.87 -4.31 8.27
N ALA A 24 1.59 -4.17 6.97
CA ALA A 24 1.25 -5.29 6.09
C ALA A 24 2.39 -6.33 6.05
N HIS A 25 3.62 -5.87 5.81
CA HIS A 25 4.81 -6.73 5.85
C HIS A 25 4.98 -7.43 7.21
N LYS A 26 4.86 -6.68 8.32
CA LYS A 26 4.96 -7.25 9.67
C LYS A 26 3.93 -8.35 9.92
N TYR A 27 2.70 -8.15 9.44
CA TYR A 27 1.65 -9.15 9.59
C TYR A 27 1.99 -10.41 8.81
N GLY A 28 2.34 -10.26 7.52
CA GLY A 28 2.70 -11.41 6.68
C GLY A 28 3.84 -12.23 7.27
N VAL A 29 4.92 -11.58 7.73
CA VAL A 29 6.04 -12.28 8.38
C VAL A 29 5.63 -12.93 9.72
N LYS A 30 4.84 -12.25 10.56
CA LYS A 30 4.52 -12.75 11.90
C LYS A 30 3.48 -13.89 11.88
N CYS A 31 2.58 -13.84 10.91
CA CYS A 31 1.44 -14.75 10.82
C CYS A 31 1.57 -15.78 9.71
N ASP A 32 2.71 -15.80 8.99
CA ASP A 32 2.94 -16.66 7.83
C ASP A 32 1.78 -16.57 6.84
N ALA A 33 1.47 -15.34 6.45
CA ALA A 33 0.28 -15.00 5.69
C ALA A 33 0.63 -14.17 4.48
N ASP A 34 -0.02 -14.49 3.37
CA ASP A 34 0.05 -13.67 2.18
C ASP A 34 -0.79 -12.40 2.32
N VAL A 35 -0.15 -11.27 2.03
CA VAL A 35 -0.78 -9.95 2.20
C VAL A 35 -0.56 -9.10 0.97
N CYS A 36 -1.64 -8.57 0.41
CA CYS A 36 -1.62 -7.56 -0.64
C CYS A 36 -2.29 -6.27 -0.17
N VAL A 37 -1.66 -5.12 -0.48
CA VAL A 37 -2.23 -3.79 -0.24
C VAL A 37 -2.14 -2.97 -1.52
N ILE A 38 -3.29 -2.54 -2.04
CA ILE A 38 -3.40 -1.64 -3.19
C ILE A 38 -3.96 -0.30 -2.70
N LEU A 39 -3.26 0.78 -3.02
CA LEU A 39 -3.68 2.14 -2.71
C LEU A 39 -3.78 2.95 -4.00
N ARG A 40 -4.94 3.53 -4.26
CA ARG A 40 -5.12 4.53 -5.31
C ARG A 40 -5.32 5.91 -4.69
N THR A 41 -4.48 6.87 -5.02
CA THR A 41 -4.72 8.27 -4.68
C THR A 41 -5.82 8.83 -5.58
N ARG A 42 -6.88 9.38 -4.98
CA ARG A 42 -8.03 9.90 -5.75
C ARG A 42 -7.69 11.16 -6.53
N GLU A 43 -6.73 11.94 -6.05
CA GLU A 43 -6.34 13.23 -6.62
C GLU A 43 -5.65 13.10 -7.99
N ASP A 44 -4.64 12.23 -8.08
CA ASP A 44 -3.81 12.05 -9.27
C ASP A 44 -3.91 10.63 -9.87
N GLY A 45 -4.78 9.79 -9.32
CA GLY A 45 -5.02 8.43 -9.79
C GLY A 45 -3.87 7.46 -9.54
N ARG A 46 -2.76 7.87 -8.91
CA ARG A 46 -1.57 7.04 -8.75
C ARG A 46 -1.85 5.81 -7.89
N ILE A 47 -1.32 4.68 -8.34
CA ILE A 47 -1.46 3.39 -7.66
C ILE A 47 -0.15 3.03 -6.98
N PHE A 48 -0.24 2.55 -5.74
CA PHE A 48 0.87 2.00 -4.98
C PHE A 48 0.48 0.60 -4.53
N THR A 49 1.36 -0.37 -4.74
CA THR A 49 1.14 -1.77 -4.39
C THR A 49 2.22 -2.25 -3.42
N PHE A 50 1.82 -3.18 -2.57
CA PHE A 50 2.69 -4.00 -1.73
C PHE A 50 2.13 -5.42 -1.76
N SER A 51 3.00 -6.42 -1.92
CA SER A 51 2.66 -7.84 -1.73
C SER A 51 3.83 -8.56 -1.04
N THR A 52 3.52 -9.64 -0.30
CA THR A 52 4.53 -10.53 0.31
C THR A 52 5.14 -11.47 -0.72
N ASP A 53 4.29 -12.03 -1.58
CA ASP A 53 4.65 -12.90 -2.69
C ASP A 53 4.38 -12.22 -4.03
N SER A 54 4.81 -12.84 -5.14
CA SER A 54 4.53 -12.30 -6.47
C SER A 54 3.02 -12.17 -6.64
N PHE A 55 2.58 -10.99 -7.06
CA PHE A 55 1.16 -10.62 -7.16
C PHE A 55 0.37 -11.63 -8.01
N ASP A 56 1.05 -12.22 -8.98
CA ASP A 56 0.56 -13.19 -9.94
C ASP A 56 0.26 -14.56 -9.32
N GLU A 57 0.99 -14.95 -8.28
CA GLU A 57 0.76 -16.20 -7.54
C GLU A 57 -0.36 -16.05 -6.50
N PHE A 58 -0.48 -14.86 -5.89
CA PHE A 58 -1.41 -14.61 -4.80
C PHE A 58 -2.85 -14.30 -5.25
N LEU A 59 -3.05 -13.70 -6.44
CA LEU A 59 -4.37 -13.34 -6.95
C LEU A 59 -4.57 -13.78 -8.41
N PRO A 60 -4.79 -15.09 -8.68
CA PRO A 60 -5.02 -15.59 -10.04
C PRO A 60 -6.24 -14.93 -10.71
N ILE A 61 -7.23 -14.46 -9.94
CA ILE A 61 -8.42 -13.73 -10.45
C ILE A 61 -8.06 -12.44 -11.21
N LEU A 62 -6.90 -11.83 -10.96
CA LEU A 62 -6.48 -10.64 -11.69
C LEU A 62 -5.83 -10.94 -13.04
N GLN A 63 -5.48 -12.21 -13.32
CA GLN A 63 -5.00 -12.64 -14.65
C GLN A 63 -6.13 -12.67 -15.68
N GLU A 64 -7.38 -12.85 -15.27
CA GLU A 64 -8.55 -12.89 -16.16
C GLU A 64 -9.12 -11.50 -16.51
N LEU A 65 -8.54 -10.42 -15.99
CA LEU A 65 -8.99 -9.04 -16.22
C LEU A 65 -8.14 -8.25 -17.24
N VAL A 66 -7.32 -8.95 -18.03
CA VAL A 66 -6.54 -8.39 -19.16
C VAL A 66 -7.15 -8.79 -20.50
#